data_AF-A0A4Q4BEJ6-F1
#
_entry.id   AF-A0A4Q4BEJ6-F1
#
_cell.length_a   1.000
_cell.length_b   1.000
_cell.length_c   1.000
_cell.angle_alpha   90.00
_cell.angle_beta   90.00
_cell.angle_gamma   90.00
#
_symmetry.space_group_name_H-M   'P 1'
#
loop_
_entity.id
_entity.type
_entity.pdbx_description
1 polymer ?
#
loop_
_entity_poly.entity_id
_entity_poly.type
_entity_poly.pdbx_seq_one_letter_code
_entity_poly.pdbx_strand_id
1 'polypeptide(L)'
;MRILTLTLALLAAAGAAQAQSRVPVPTAEQTEFVGWMKLSNGEFQLYFNQQDVRRPLAGRVCISGAADNGEMHQARDLAGQKVRIVGRTAPWTDAVNGRIEQGRSNIRNDCAGAFVILADDIRPSN
;
A
#
# COMPACT_ATOMS: atom_id res chain seq x y z
N MET A 1 29.46 26.14 52.71
CA MET A 1 28.29 25.28 52.41
C MET A 1 27.67 25.77 51.11
N ARG A 2 27.92 25.09 49.98
CA ARG A 2 27.29 25.40 48.68
C ARG A 2 26.72 24.09 48.14
N ILE A 3 25.41 23.96 48.21
CA ILE A 3 24.64 22.84 47.66
C ILE A 3 24.39 23.18 46.20
N LEU A 4 24.98 22.41 45.27
CA LEU A 4 24.60 22.42 43.86
C LEU A 4 23.83 21.12 43.58
N THR A 5 22.50 21.20 43.66
CA THR A 5 21.60 20.19 43.11
C THR A 5 21.53 20.39 41.60
N LEU A 6 22.14 19.50 40.82
CA LEU A 6 21.97 19.43 39.38
C LEU A 6 20.89 18.40 39.04
N THR A 7 19.80 18.93 38.50
CA THR A 7 18.53 18.29 38.21
C THR A 7 18.55 17.53 36.88
N LEU A 8 17.91 16.35 36.87
CA LEU A 8 17.19 15.71 35.76
C LEU A 8 17.94 15.47 34.43
N ALA A 9 18.48 14.27 34.28
CA ALA A 9 18.61 13.64 32.97
C ALA A 9 17.24 13.07 32.55
N LEU A 10 16.47 13.84 31.78
CA LEU A 10 15.34 13.29 31.01
C LEU A 10 15.92 12.40 29.91
N LEU A 11 15.86 11.08 30.09
CA LEU A 11 15.96 10.15 28.98
C LEU A 11 14.73 10.37 28.09
N ALA A 12 14.94 11.08 26.97
CA ALA A 12 13.96 11.12 25.90
C ALA A 12 13.75 9.69 25.38
N ALA A 13 12.56 9.16 25.65
CA ALA A 13 12.10 7.91 25.08
C ALA A 13 12.00 8.07 23.56
N ALA A 14 13.00 7.56 22.85
CA ALA A 14 12.89 7.26 21.43
C ALA A 14 11.88 6.11 21.30
N GLY A 15 10.60 6.45 21.16
CA GLY A 15 9.58 5.51 20.75
C GLY A 15 9.93 5.01 19.36
N ALA A 16 10.58 3.86 19.27
CA ALA A 16 10.69 3.12 18.03
C ALA A 16 9.26 2.83 17.57
N ALA A 17 8.80 3.54 16.55
CA ALA A 17 7.56 3.23 15.87
C ALA A 17 7.71 1.79 15.36
N GLN A 18 7.10 0.84 16.06
CA GLN A 18 7.04 -0.54 15.58
C GLN A 18 6.35 -0.49 14.22
N ALA A 19 7.06 -0.90 13.18
CA ALA A 19 6.48 -1.10 11.87
C ALA A 19 5.29 -2.05 12.04
N GLN A 20 4.08 -1.51 11.98
CA GLN A 20 2.86 -2.28 12.15
C GLN A 20 2.85 -3.37 11.08
N SER A 21 2.74 -4.64 11.48
CA SER A 21 2.71 -5.78 10.56
C SER A 21 1.38 -5.91 9.82
N ARG A 22 0.37 -5.15 10.25
CA ARG A 22 -0.96 -5.07 9.66
C ARG A 22 -1.42 -3.62 9.59
N VAL A 23 -2.18 -3.29 8.56
CA VAL A 23 -2.91 -2.03 8.41
C VAL A 23 -4.41 -2.32 8.25
N PRO A 24 -5.29 -1.33 8.48
CA PRO A 24 -6.72 -1.50 8.21
C PRO A 24 -7.00 -1.88 6.76
N VAL A 25 -8.03 -2.67 6.53
CA VAL A 25 -8.51 -2.99 5.17
C VAL A 25 -9.13 -1.72 4.57
N PRO A 26 -8.72 -1.29 3.37
CA PRO A 26 -9.29 -0.12 2.74
C PRO A 26 -10.76 -0.28 2.34
N THR A 27 -11.47 0.84 2.29
CA THR A 27 -12.83 0.93 1.77
C THR A 27 -12.84 1.68 0.43
N ALA A 28 -13.94 1.58 -0.31
CA ALA A 28 -14.03 2.13 -1.66
C ALA A 28 -14.01 3.67 -1.68
N GLU A 29 -14.38 4.33 -0.57
CA GLU A 29 -14.54 5.78 -0.46
C GLU A 29 -13.23 6.50 -0.17
N GLN A 30 -12.15 5.75 0.11
CA GLN A 30 -10.85 6.30 0.43
C GLN A 30 -10.13 6.80 -0.82
N THR A 31 -9.23 7.76 -0.62
CA THR A 31 -8.32 8.28 -1.66
C THR A 31 -6.85 8.04 -1.32
N GLU A 32 -6.57 7.52 -0.13
CA GLU A 32 -5.24 7.12 0.32
C GLU A 32 -5.30 5.68 0.82
N PHE A 33 -4.38 4.85 0.32
CA PHE A 33 -4.31 3.42 0.61
C PHE A 33 -2.92 3.09 1.10
N VAL A 34 -2.83 2.43 2.25
CA VAL A 34 -1.56 1.96 2.81
C VAL A 34 -1.56 0.45 2.82
N GLY A 35 -0.44 -0.16 2.47
CA GLY A 35 -0.29 -1.62 2.48
C GLY A 35 1.06 -2.07 1.94
N TRP A 36 1.24 -3.38 1.83
CA TRP A 36 2.43 -3.98 1.25
C TRP A 36 2.16 -4.33 -0.20
N MET A 37 3.00 -3.81 -1.09
CA MET A 37 2.79 -3.94 -2.52
C MET A 37 3.48 -5.19 -3.05
N LYS A 38 2.79 -5.93 -3.91
CA LYS A 38 3.38 -6.93 -4.80
C LYS A 38 3.04 -6.56 -6.24
N LEU A 39 3.91 -6.85 -7.18
CA LEU A 39 3.61 -6.72 -8.60
C LEU A 39 3.29 -8.09 -9.20
N SER A 40 2.25 -8.16 -10.01
CA SER A 40 1.82 -9.37 -10.70
C SER A 40 1.09 -9.00 -11.98
N ASN A 41 1.40 -9.66 -13.09
CA ASN A 41 0.68 -9.50 -14.37
C ASN A 41 0.55 -8.05 -14.89
N GLY A 42 1.44 -7.14 -14.47
CA GLY A 42 1.38 -5.72 -14.87
C GLY A 42 0.50 -4.82 -13.98
N GLU A 43 -0.13 -5.37 -12.94
CA GLU A 43 -0.82 -4.64 -11.88
C GLU A 43 -0.08 -4.76 -10.54
N PHE A 44 -0.41 -3.89 -9.59
CA PHE A 44 -0.04 -4.08 -8.20
C PHE A 44 -1.16 -4.79 -7.43
N GLN A 45 -0.75 -5.53 -6.41
CA GLN A 45 -1.61 -6.17 -5.41
C GLN A 45 -1.23 -5.56 -4.06
N LEU A 46 -2.17 -4.85 -3.45
CA LEU A 46 -1.99 -4.20 -2.16
C LEU A 46 -2.49 -5.11 -1.05
N TYR A 47 -1.58 -5.60 -0.21
CA TYR A 47 -1.87 -6.44 0.95
C TYR A 47 -1.93 -5.62 2.23
N PHE A 48 -2.78 -6.02 3.17
CA PHE A 48 -2.94 -5.29 4.45
C PHE A 48 -2.17 -5.91 5.60
N ASN A 49 -1.41 -6.97 5.31
CA ASN A 49 -0.55 -7.66 6.27
C ASN A 49 0.77 -8.01 5.58
N GLN A 50 1.88 -7.66 6.22
CA GLN A 50 3.22 -7.84 5.68
C GLN A 50 3.53 -9.31 5.34
N GLN A 51 2.97 -10.26 6.08
CA GLN A 51 3.26 -11.67 5.84
C GLN A 51 2.64 -12.19 4.54
N ASP A 52 1.56 -11.56 4.08
CA ASP A 52 0.77 -12.05 2.95
C ASP A 52 1.42 -11.70 1.61
N VAL A 53 2.15 -10.59 1.53
CA VAL A 53 2.91 -10.19 0.32
C VAL A 53 3.95 -11.24 -0.10
N ARG A 54 4.48 -12.02 0.87
CA ARG A 54 5.52 -13.03 0.66
C ARG A 54 4.97 -14.44 0.41
N ARG A 55 3.67 -14.66 0.60
CA ARG A 55 3.06 -15.97 0.48
C ARG A 55 2.60 -16.18 -0.97
N PRO A 56 2.93 -17.31 -1.62
CA PRO A 56 2.51 -17.59 -2.99
C PRO A 56 0.98 -17.72 -3.12
N LEU A 57 0.33 -18.17 -2.04
CA LEU A 57 -1.10 -18.48 -1.95
C LEU A 57 -1.76 -17.72 -0.79
N ALA A 58 -1.18 -16.59 -0.33
CA ALA A 58 -1.96 -15.73 0.56
C ALA A 58 -3.29 -15.49 -0.14
N GLY A 59 -4.38 -15.84 0.54
CA GLY A 59 -5.72 -15.72 -0.01
C GLY A 59 -5.92 -14.32 -0.60
N ARG A 60 -6.96 -14.19 -1.42
CA ARG A 60 -7.40 -12.99 -2.15
C ARG A 60 -7.66 -11.72 -1.30
N VAL A 61 -7.13 -11.64 -0.09
CA VAL A 61 -7.15 -10.51 0.84
C VAL A 61 -6.13 -9.46 0.39
N CYS A 62 -6.28 -9.01 -0.84
CA CYS A 62 -5.56 -7.87 -1.42
C CYS A 62 -6.54 -7.04 -2.24
N ILE A 63 -6.11 -5.85 -2.64
CA ILE A 63 -6.81 -5.04 -3.65
C ILE A 63 -5.88 -4.88 -4.86
N SER A 64 -6.40 -5.19 -6.05
CA SER A 64 -5.68 -4.97 -7.30
C SER A 64 -5.74 -3.49 -7.70
N GLY A 65 -4.71 -3.02 -8.38
CA GLY A 65 -4.72 -1.69 -8.94
C GLY A 65 -3.56 -1.44 -9.90
N ALA A 66 -3.59 -0.29 -10.55
CA ALA A 66 -2.48 0.16 -11.38
C ALA A 66 -2.38 1.67 -11.30
N ALA A 67 -1.19 2.18 -11.61
CA ALA A 67 -0.96 3.57 -12.00
C ALA A 67 -0.76 3.64 -13.52
N ASP A 68 -0.58 4.84 -14.08
CA ASP A 68 -0.12 4.94 -15.46
C ASP A 68 1.29 4.31 -15.63
N ASN A 69 1.67 3.98 -16.85
CA ASN A 69 2.83 3.12 -17.14
C ASN A 69 4.15 3.69 -16.57
N GLY A 70 4.34 5.01 -16.63
CA GLY A 70 5.53 5.66 -16.04
C GLY A 70 5.62 5.48 -14.52
N GLU A 71 4.50 5.58 -13.83
CA GLU A 71 4.42 5.42 -12.37
C GLU A 71 4.53 3.93 -11.98
N MET A 72 3.93 3.03 -12.76
CA MET A 72 4.10 1.58 -12.56
C MET A 72 5.53 1.12 -12.78
N HIS A 73 6.29 1.78 -13.67
CA HIS A 73 7.71 1.49 -13.85
C HIS A 73 8.51 1.87 -12.60
N GLN A 74 8.27 3.05 -12.04
CA GLN A 74 8.90 3.52 -10.80
C GLN A 74 8.51 2.64 -9.60
N ALA A 75 7.25 2.20 -9.54
CA ALA A 75 6.72 1.34 -8.48
C ALA A 75 7.39 -0.04 -8.42
N ARG A 76 8.15 -0.46 -9.44
CA ARG A 76 8.89 -1.74 -9.44
C ARG A 76 9.87 -1.86 -8.29
N ASP A 77 10.55 -0.77 -7.95
CA ASP A 77 11.52 -0.76 -6.86
C ASP A 77 10.84 -0.87 -5.49
N LEU A 78 9.54 -0.59 -5.42
CA LEU A 78 8.73 -0.63 -4.21
C LEU A 78 8.06 -2.00 -3.98
N ALA A 79 8.28 -2.98 -4.86
CA ALA A 79 7.75 -4.33 -4.69
C ALA A 79 8.27 -4.99 -3.39
N GLY A 80 7.35 -5.55 -2.60
CA GLY A 80 7.60 -6.14 -1.28
C GLY A 80 7.69 -5.13 -0.14
N GLN A 81 7.63 -3.83 -0.44
CA GLN A 81 7.72 -2.76 0.56
C GLN A 81 6.34 -2.29 1.02
N LYS A 82 6.31 -1.62 2.18
CA LYS A 82 5.11 -0.90 2.62
C LYS A 82 5.03 0.40 1.85
N VAL A 83 3.91 0.62 1.16
CA VAL A 83 3.66 1.79 0.33
C VAL A 83 2.44 2.55 0.82
N ARG A 84 2.40 3.81 0.44
CA ARG A 84 1.22 4.66 0.44
C ARG A 84 0.89 4.99 -1.01
N ILE A 85 -0.37 4.82 -1.36
CA ILE A 85 -0.90 5.06 -2.69
C ILE A 85 -1.94 6.15 -2.57
N VAL A 86 -1.82 7.20 -3.37
CA VAL A 86 -2.85 8.22 -3.54
C VAL A 86 -3.56 7.97 -4.87
N GLY A 87 -4.88 8.08 -4.86
CA GLY A 87 -5.69 7.95 -6.06
C GLY A 87 -7.17 7.83 -5.75
N ARG A 88 -7.86 7.00 -6.53
CA ARG A 88 -9.30 6.73 -6.40
C ARG A 88 -9.60 5.26 -6.61
N THR A 89 -10.81 4.85 -6.29
CA THR A 89 -11.28 3.50 -6.61
C THR A 89 -12.17 3.48 -7.85
N ALA A 90 -12.27 2.32 -8.48
CA ALA A 90 -13.30 2.03 -9.47
C ALA A 90 -13.98 0.71 -9.08
N PRO A 91 -15.33 0.65 -9.07
CA PRO A 91 -16.03 -0.61 -8.81
C PRO A 91 -15.74 -1.59 -9.94
N TRP A 92 -15.56 -2.87 -9.62
CA TRP A 92 -15.23 -3.89 -10.62
C TRP A 92 -16.35 -4.10 -11.65
N THR A 93 -17.58 -3.69 -11.32
CA THR A 93 -18.72 -3.67 -12.25
C THR A 93 -18.49 -2.78 -13.47
N ASP A 94 -17.55 -1.83 -13.40
CA ASP A 94 -17.21 -0.94 -14.51
C ASP A 94 -16.22 -1.57 -15.49
N ALA A 95 -15.76 -2.80 -15.22
CA ALA A 95 -14.82 -3.50 -16.09
C ALA A 95 -15.42 -3.78 -17.47
N VAL A 96 -14.69 -3.40 -18.51
CA VAL A 96 -15.04 -3.65 -19.91
C VAL A 96 -14.10 -4.73 -20.45
N ASN A 97 -14.64 -5.79 -21.06
CA ASN A 97 -13.83 -6.91 -21.57
C ASN A 97 -12.89 -7.53 -20.50
N GLY A 98 -13.38 -7.61 -19.26
CA GLY A 98 -12.67 -8.21 -18.13
C GLY A 98 -11.48 -7.40 -17.62
N ARG A 99 -11.45 -6.09 -17.84
CA ARG A 99 -10.41 -5.20 -17.31
C ARG A 99 -10.93 -3.80 -17.01
N ILE A 100 -10.22 -3.09 -16.14
CA ILE A 100 -10.33 -1.64 -15.95
C ILE A 100 -9.02 -1.00 -16.42
N GLU A 101 -9.10 0.09 -17.19
CA GLU A 101 -7.93 0.79 -17.71
C GLU A 101 -7.52 1.95 -16.78
N GLN A 102 -6.21 2.14 -16.59
CA GLN A 102 -5.63 3.32 -15.93
C GLN A 102 -4.45 3.80 -16.78
N GLY A 103 -4.67 4.87 -17.55
CA GLY A 103 -3.70 5.32 -18.55
C GLY A 103 -3.43 4.23 -19.58
N ARG A 104 -2.17 3.79 -19.69
CA ARG A 104 -1.77 2.65 -20.57
C ARG A 104 -1.69 1.30 -19.85
N SER A 105 -2.05 1.26 -18.57
CA SER A 105 -2.05 0.04 -17.75
C SER A 105 -3.44 -0.60 -17.73
N ASN A 106 -3.48 -1.92 -17.56
CA ASN A 106 -4.72 -2.70 -17.44
C ASN A 106 -4.78 -3.40 -16.09
N ILE A 107 -5.92 -3.34 -15.44
CA ILE A 107 -6.21 -4.00 -14.17
C ILE A 107 -7.16 -5.17 -14.46
N ARG A 108 -6.72 -6.38 -14.11
CA ARG A 108 -7.45 -7.65 -14.29
C ARG A 108 -8.19 -8.09 -13.02
N ASN A 109 -7.93 -7.41 -11.90
CA ASN A 109 -8.49 -7.72 -10.60
C ASN A 109 -8.12 -9.15 -10.16
N ASP A 110 -6.82 -9.47 -10.17
CA ASP A 110 -6.30 -10.76 -9.72
C ASP A 110 -6.69 -11.06 -8.25
N CYS A 111 -6.87 -10.01 -7.44
CA CYS A 111 -7.37 -10.10 -6.07
C CYS A 111 -8.88 -10.42 -5.97
N ALA A 112 -9.64 -10.36 -7.07
CA ALA A 112 -11.09 -10.55 -7.10
C ALA A 112 -11.85 -9.67 -6.09
N GLY A 113 -11.40 -8.43 -5.91
CA GLY A 113 -12.05 -7.45 -5.05
C GLY A 113 -13.31 -6.86 -5.69
N ALA A 114 -14.18 -6.25 -4.88
CA ALA A 114 -15.35 -5.52 -5.38
C ALA A 114 -14.99 -4.22 -6.11
N PHE A 115 -13.79 -3.70 -5.87
CA PHE A 115 -13.24 -2.51 -6.49
C PHE A 115 -11.74 -2.68 -6.72
N VAL A 116 -11.18 -1.81 -7.55
CA VAL A 116 -9.74 -1.70 -7.82
C VAL A 116 -9.24 -0.30 -7.51
N ILE A 117 -7.93 -0.13 -7.35
CA ILE A 117 -7.30 1.17 -7.13
C ILE A 117 -6.76 1.71 -8.46
N LEU A 118 -7.20 2.91 -8.82
CA LEU A 118 -6.65 3.73 -9.88
C LEU A 118 -5.67 4.71 -9.21
N ALA A 119 -4.39 4.36 -9.22
CA ALA A 119 -3.35 5.11 -8.54
C ALA A 119 -2.87 6.29 -9.39
N ASP A 120 -2.65 7.41 -8.72
CA ASP A 120 -2.03 8.61 -9.27
C ASP A 120 -0.58 8.78 -8.78
N ASP A 121 -0.26 8.29 -7.57
CA ASP A 121 1.06 8.38 -6.94
C ASP A 121 1.31 7.17 -6.02
N ILE A 122 2.50 6.57 -6.10
CA ILE A 122 2.91 5.43 -5.25
C ILE A 122 4.26 5.74 -4.59
N ARG A 123 4.29 5.77 -3.26
CA ARG A 123 5.50 6.12 -2.49
C ARG A 123 5.77 5.16 -1.34
N PRO A 124 7.02 5.08 -0.85
CA PRO A 124 7.32 4.41 0.40
C PRO A 124 6.46 4.95 1.56
N SER A 125 5.99 4.05 2.42
CA SER A 125 5.30 4.37 3.67
C SER A 125 6.12 3.85 4.84
N ASN A 126 7.22 4.55 5.11
CA ASN A 126 8.14 4.26 6.21
C ASN A 126 7.64 4.84 7.53
#